data_AF-A0A3S0WK19-F1
#
_entry.id   AF-A0A3S0WK19-F1
#
_cell.length_a   1.000
_cell.length_b   1.000
_cell.length_c   1.000
_cell.angle_alpha   90.00
_cell.angle_beta   90.00
_cell.angle_gamma   90.00
#
_symmetry.space_group_name_H-M   'P 1'
#
loop_
_entity.id
_entity.type
_entity.pdbx_description
1 polymer ?
#
loop_
_entity_poly.entity_id
_entity_poly.type
_entity_poly.pdbx_seq_one_letter_code
_entity_poly.pdbx_strand_id
1 'polypeptide(L)'
;MDNGETMPQIMARSRHLILMHKSKWSEKQQQRADILFKAFPALQKAYHIYPELVDIFNKKSKPDQARLNLARWYNKVEAMANKGFNKVIETFENHNDTIINYFQERLTNASAESFNAKIKALRAQFRGVRDIKFFMYRMATLYS
;
A
#
# COMPACT_ATOMS: atom_id res chain seq x y z
N MET A 1 -12.39 16.46 -23.58
CA MET A 1 -13.12 15.71 -22.54
C MET A 1 -13.73 16.71 -21.57
N ASP A 2 -14.66 16.28 -20.72
CA ASP A 2 -15.47 17.14 -19.86
C ASP A 2 -14.67 18.08 -18.94
N ASN A 3 -13.39 17.75 -18.67
CA ASN A 3 -12.48 18.55 -17.84
C ASN A 3 -11.43 19.37 -18.63
N GLY A 4 -11.53 19.42 -19.96
CA GLY A 4 -10.58 20.13 -20.83
C GLY A 4 -9.22 19.45 -21.05
N GLU A 5 -8.96 18.27 -20.46
CA GLU A 5 -7.70 17.53 -20.64
C GLU A 5 -7.78 16.52 -21.79
N THR A 6 -6.61 16.16 -22.35
CA THR A 6 -6.47 15.06 -23.32
C THR A 6 -6.23 13.72 -22.62
N MET A 7 -6.47 12.59 -23.31
CA MET A 7 -6.32 11.26 -22.70
C MET A 7 -4.89 10.96 -22.24
N PRO A 8 -3.84 11.31 -23.01
CA PRO A 8 -2.47 11.17 -22.52
C PRO A 8 -2.21 11.98 -21.24
N GLN A 9 -2.74 13.20 -21.14
CA GLN A 9 -2.62 14.02 -19.93
C GLN A 9 -3.33 13.37 -18.73
N ILE A 10 -4.54 12.86 -18.93
CA ILE A 10 -5.31 12.14 -17.90
C ILE A 10 -4.53 10.91 -17.43
N MET A 11 -4.00 10.09 -18.33
CA MET A 11 -3.23 8.90 -17.95
C MET A 11 -1.96 9.26 -17.16
N ALA A 12 -1.18 10.22 -17.65
CA ALA A 12 0.06 10.65 -16.99
C ALA A 12 -0.21 11.22 -15.58
N ARG A 13 -1.24 12.05 -15.45
CA ARG A 13 -1.60 12.70 -14.17
C ARG A 13 -2.34 11.77 -13.21
N SER A 14 -2.91 10.67 -13.70
CA SER A 14 -3.63 9.69 -12.86
C SER A 14 -2.76 8.54 -12.35
N ARG A 15 -1.49 8.44 -12.76
CA ARG A 15 -0.59 7.34 -12.34
C ARG A 15 -0.50 7.17 -10.83
N HIS A 16 -0.33 8.26 -10.09
CA HIS A 16 -0.28 8.22 -8.63
C HIS A 16 -1.68 8.25 -8.00
N LEU A 17 -2.66 8.78 -8.73
CA LEU A 17 -4.05 8.89 -8.29
C LEU A 17 -4.66 7.52 -7.99
N ILE A 18 -4.49 6.58 -8.93
CA ILE A 18 -5.02 5.20 -8.82
C ILE A 18 -4.34 4.36 -7.73
N LEU A 19 -3.25 4.86 -7.13
CA LEU A 19 -2.56 4.19 -6.01
C LEU A 19 -3.03 4.70 -4.64
N MET A 20 -3.88 5.73 -4.60
CA MET A 20 -4.40 6.33 -3.39
C MET A 20 -5.84 5.93 -3.15
N HIS A 21 -6.25 5.82 -1.89
CA HIS A 21 -7.65 5.61 -1.53
C HIS A 21 -8.50 6.82 -1.96
N LYS A 22 -9.70 6.55 -2.52
CA LYS A 22 -10.62 7.57 -3.04
C LYS A 22 -10.99 8.68 -2.04
N SER A 23 -10.99 8.37 -0.74
CA SER A 23 -11.26 9.38 0.31
C SER A 23 -10.20 10.49 0.38
N LYS A 24 -9.03 10.30 -0.23
CA LYS A 24 -7.96 11.31 -0.29
C LYS A 24 -7.98 12.13 -1.58
N TRP A 25 -8.91 11.85 -2.49
CA TRP A 25 -8.97 12.55 -3.76
C TRP A 25 -9.61 13.92 -3.61
N SER A 26 -9.04 14.92 -4.27
CA SER A 26 -9.72 16.18 -4.50
C SER A 26 -10.83 16.03 -5.54
N GLU A 27 -11.74 16.99 -5.61
CA GLU A 27 -12.82 16.99 -6.61
C GLU A 27 -12.30 16.90 -8.05
N LYS A 28 -11.22 17.64 -8.37
CA LYS A 28 -10.56 17.56 -9.70
C LYS A 28 -9.97 16.18 -9.98
N GLN A 29 -9.44 15.53 -8.94
CA GLN A 29 -8.90 14.18 -9.05
C GLN A 29 -10.02 13.15 -9.25
N GLN A 30 -11.14 13.29 -8.55
CA GLN A 30 -12.32 12.45 -8.74
C GLN A 30 -12.83 12.54 -10.18
N GLN A 31 -13.03 13.75 -10.71
CA GLN A 31 -13.47 13.94 -12.11
C GLN A 31 -12.52 13.29 -13.11
N ARG A 32 -11.20 13.42 -12.88
CA ARG A 32 -10.19 12.78 -13.73
C ARG A 32 -10.25 11.25 -13.64
N ALA A 33 -10.40 10.70 -12.44
CA ALA A 33 -10.55 9.26 -12.23
C ALA A 33 -11.81 8.74 -12.93
N ASP A 34 -12.93 9.47 -12.88
CA ASP A 34 -14.18 9.09 -13.52
C ASP A 34 -14.02 9.01 -15.05
N ILE A 35 -13.33 9.97 -15.67
CA ILE A 35 -13.02 9.95 -17.10
C ILE A 35 -12.10 8.77 -17.45
N LEU A 36 -11.04 8.56 -16.65
CA LEU A 36 -10.10 7.46 -16.85
C LEU A 36 -10.81 6.10 -16.75
N PHE A 37 -11.65 5.90 -15.74
CA PHE A 37 -12.36 4.65 -15.50
C PHE A 37 -13.45 4.37 -16.54
N LYS A 38 -14.12 5.41 -17.05
CA LYS A 38 -15.02 5.27 -18.21
C LYS A 38 -14.26 4.76 -19.44
N ALA A 39 -13.06 5.27 -19.69
CA ALA A 39 -12.23 4.84 -20.82
C ALA A 39 -11.60 3.46 -20.62
N PHE A 40 -11.27 3.09 -19.38
CA PHE A 40 -10.62 1.83 -19.03
C PHE A 40 -11.37 1.07 -17.91
N PRO A 41 -12.51 0.42 -18.22
CA PRO A 41 -13.32 -0.27 -17.21
C PRO A 41 -12.57 -1.40 -16.48
N ALA A 42 -11.64 -2.07 -17.16
CA ALA A 42 -10.79 -3.09 -16.55
C ALA A 42 -9.88 -2.50 -15.45
N LEU A 43 -9.38 -1.29 -15.65
CA LEU A 43 -8.59 -0.57 -14.66
C LEU A 43 -9.44 -0.17 -13.45
N GLN A 44 -10.70 0.24 -13.67
CA GLN A 44 -11.63 0.54 -12.58
C GLN A 44 -11.90 -0.69 -11.71
N LYS A 45 -12.16 -1.84 -12.34
CA LYS A 45 -12.32 -3.11 -11.61
C LYS A 45 -11.08 -3.43 -10.78
N ALA A 46 -9.90 -3.29 -11.37
CA ALA A 46 -8.63 -3.53 -10.69
C ALA A 46 -8.41 -2.56 -9.52
N TYR A 47 -8.76 -1.29 -9.70
CA TYR A 47 -8.66 -0.28 -8.64
C TYR A 47 -9.54 -0.64 -7.44
N HIS A 48 -10.75 -1.16 -7.64
CA HIS A 48 -11.65 -1.51 -6.53
C HIS A 48 -11.20 -2.69 -5.67
N ILE A 49 -10.31 -3.56 -6.17
CA ILE A 49 -9.76 -4.69 -5.41
C ILE A 49 -8.84 -4.22 -4.27
N TYR A 50 -8.05 -3.18 -4.50
CA TYR A 50 -7.08 -2.69 -3.51
C TYR A 50 -7.74 -2.13 -2.23
N PRO A 51 -8.75 -1.24 -2.31
CA PRO A 51 -9.48 -0.76 -1.14
C PRO A 51 -10.11 -1.88 -0.33
N GLU A 52 -10.67 -2.92 -0.98
CA GLU A 52 -11.22 -4.07 -0.24
C GLU A 52 -10.16 -4.77 0.61
N LEU A 53 -8.94 -4.94 0.08
CA LEU A 53 -7.83 -5.51 0.84
C LEU A 53 -7.47 -4.61 2.02
N VAL A 54 -7.36 -3.30 1.80
CA VAL A 54 -7.07 -2.31 2.86
C VAL A 54 -8.13 -2.38 3.96
N ASP A 55 -9.40 -2.49 3.59
CA ASP A 55 -10.51 -2.60 4.54
C ASP A 55 -10.43 -3.89 5.36
N ILE A 56 -10.04 -5.02 4.75
CA ILE A 56 -9.81 -6.29 5.46
C ILE A 56 -8.74 -6.10 6.54
N PHE A 57 -7.60 -5.50 6.20
CA PHE A 57 -6.51 -5.28 7.16
C PHE A 57 -6.87 -4.24 8.23
N ASN A 58 -7.60 -3.18 7.89
CA ASN A 58 -7.99 -2.14 8.84
C ASN A 58 -9.09 -2.58 9.82
N LYS A 59 -9.96 -3.51 9.39
CA LYS A 59 -11.01 -4.04 10.27
C LYS A 59 -10.39 -4.82 11.42
N LYS A 60 -10.86 -4.55 12.66
CA LYS A 60 -10.54 -5.40 13.81
C LYS A 60 -11.31 -6.71 13.65
N SER A 61 -10.60 -7.80 13.35
CA SER A 61 -11.18 -9.13 13.13
C SER A 61 -10.26 -10.18 13.70
N LYS A 62 -10.83 -11.28 14.19
CA LYS A 62 -10.07 -12.45 14.65
C LYS A 62 -9.39 -13.14 13.45
N PRO A 63 -8.28 -13.88 13.67
CA PRO A 63 -7.56 -14.60 12.62
C PRO A 63 -8.45 -15.41 11.68
N ASP A 64 -9.41 -16.17 12.20
CA ASP A 64 -10.30 -17.02 11.38
C ASP A 64 -11.22 -16.20 10.47
N GLN A 65 -11.73 -15.07 10.97
CA GLN A 65 -12.55 -14.16 10.17
C GLN A 65 -11.69 -13.49 9.08
N ALA A 66 -10.45 -13.13 9.40
CA ALA A 66 -9.51 -12.58 8.43
C ALA A 66 -9.18 -13.59 7.33
N ARG A 67 -8.90 -14.86 7.69
CA ARG A 67 -8.69 -15.96 6.71
C ARG A 67 -9.87 -16.07 5.76
N LEU A 68 -11.09 -16.11 6.28
CA LEU A 68 -12.29 -16.21 5.44
C LEU A 68 -12.46 -15.00 4.51
N ASN A 69 -12.23 -13.78 5.01
CA ASN A 69 -12.36 -12.57 4.19
C ASN A 69 -11.27 -12.49 3.12
N LEU A 70 -10.03 -12.87 3.44
CA LEU A 70 -8.93 -12.95 2.47
C LEU A 70 -9.21 -14.02 1.41
N ALA A 71 -9.74 -15.18 1.78
CA ALA A 71 -10.15 -16.21 0.83
C ALA A 71 -11.22 -15.71 -0.15
N ARG A 72 -12.24 -14.99 0.35
CA ARG A 72 -13.24 -14.35 -0.51
C ARG A 72 -12.64 -13.30 -1.44
N TRP A 73 -11.67 -12.55 -0.95
CA TRP A 73 -10.94 -11.57 -1.74
C TRP A 73 -10.08 -12.24 -2.82
N TYR A 74 -9.38 -13.34 -2.54
CA TYR A 74 -8.64 -14.10 -3.55
C TYR A 74 -9.53 -14.58 -4.68
N ASN A 75 -10.70 -15.14 -4.37
CA ASN A 75 -11.65 -15.59 -5.40
C ASN A 75 -12.06 -14.44 -6.33
N LYS A 76 -12.21 -13.21 -5.81
CA LYS A 76 -12.49 -12.03 -6.65
C LYS A 76 -11.32 -11.67 -7.54
N VAL A 77 -10.09 -11.71 -7.00
CA VAL A 77 -8.87 -11.40 -7.75
C VAL A 77 -8.61 -12.42 -8.84
N GLU A 78 -8.79 -13.70 -8.56
CA GLU A 78 -8.66 -14.79 -9.52
C GLU A 78 -9.70 -14.67 -10.65
N ALA A 79 -10.95 -14.34 -10.31
CA ALA A 79 -12.01 -14.11 -11.28
C ALA A 79 -11.74 -12.93 -12.24
N MET A 80 -10.80 -12.04 -11.93
CA MET A 80 -10.36 -10.99 -12.86
C MET A 80 -9.49 -11.49 -14.01
N ALA A 81 -9.01 -12.75 -13.94
CA ALA A 81 -8.21 -13.43 -14.97
C ALA A 81 -7.00 -12.61 -15.47
N ASN A 82 -6.45 -11.74 -14.63
CA ASN A 82 -5.35 -10.86 -14.98
C ASN A 82 -4.05 -11.40 -14.40
N LYS A 83 -3.15 -11.84 -15.28
CA LYS A 83 -1.84 -12.41 -14.95
C LYS A 83 -0.99 -11.53 -14.03
N GLY A 84 -1.20 -10.21 -14.05
CA GLY A 84 -0.50 -9.27 -13.17
C GLY A 84 -0.79 -9.50 -11.68
N PHE A 85 -1.94 -10.10 -11.34
CA PHE A 85 -2.30 -10.43 -9.96
C PHE A 85 -1.88 -11.82 -9.52
N ASN A 86 -1.47 -12.73 -10.42
CA ASN A 86 -1.05 -14.08 -10.05
C ASN A 86 0.11 -14.04 -9.04
N LYS A 87 1.06 -13.13 -9.24
CA LYS A 87 2.17 -12.92 -8.31
C LYS A 87 1.71 -12.45 -6.93
N VAL A 88 0.62 -11.69 -6.87
CA VAL A 88 0.00 -11.26 -5.60
C VAL A 88 -0.56 -12.48 -4.89
N ILE A 89 -1.37 -13.29 -5.59
CA ILE A 89 -1.94 -14.54 -5.03
C ILE A 89 -0.85 -15.47 -4.51
N GLU A 90 0.18 -15.74 -5.31
CA GLU A 90 1.31 -16.59 -4.93
C GLU A 90 2.03 -16.07 -3.67
N THR A 91 2.22 -14.75 -3.56
CA THR A 91 2.82 -14.13 -2.36
C THR A 91 1.97 -14.39 -1.13
N PHE A 92 0.65 -14.27 -1.26
CA PHE A 92 -0.28 -14.48 -0.17
C PHE A 92 -0.39 -15.94 0.25
N GLU A 93 -0.32 -16.88 -0.69
CA GLU A 93 -0.28 -18.32 -0.41
C GLU A 93 1.01 -18.70 0.34
N ASN A 94 2.16 -18.25 -0.16
CA ASN A 94 3.48 -18.56 0.41
C ASN A 94 3.70 -17.95 1.81
N HIS A 95 3.01 -16.86 2.13
CA HIS A 95 3.18 -16.13 3.39
C HIS A 95 1.89 -16.05 4.24
N ASN A 96 0.92 -16.93 3.97
CA ASN A 96 -0.40 -16.89 4.61
C ASN A 96 -0.32 -16.85 6.14
N ASP A 97 0.51 -17.69 6.76
CA ASP A 97 0.63 -17.73 8.21
C ASP A 97 1.15 -16.42 8.80
N THR A 98 2.18 -15.84 8.18
CA THR A 98 2.71 -14.53 8.60
C THR A 98 1.67 -13.42 8.43
N ILE A 99 0.92 -13.47 7.33
CA ILE A 99 -0.14 -12.49 7.04
C ILE A 99 -1.30 -12.61 8.03
N ILE A 100 -1.68 -13.82 8.43
CA ILE A 100 -2.76 -14.03 9.39
C ILE A 100 -2.33 -13.70 10.81
N ASN A 101 -1.05 -13.93 11.16
CA ASN A 101 -0.52 -13.55 12.47
C ASN A 101 -0.65 -12.03 12.74
N TYR A 102 -0.66 -11.19 11.69
CA TYR A 102 -1.01 -9.78 11.84
C TYR A 102 -2.37 -9.58 12.55
N PHE A 103 -3.36 -10.44 12.32
CA PHE A 103 -4.70 -10.28 12.91
C PHE A 103 -4.79 -10.71 14.38
N GLN A 104 -3.72 -11.27 14.97
CA GLN A 104 -3.67 -11.55 16.41
C GLN A 104 -3.37 -10.26 17.19
N GLU A 105 -2.16 -9.73 17.03
CA GLU A 105 -1.66 -8.59 17.81
C GLU A 105 -1.58 -7.28 17.00
N ARG A 106 -1.74 -7.36 15.67
CA ARG A 106 -1.63 -6.22 14.73
C ARG A 106 -0.30 -5.48 14.82
N LEU A 107 0.73 -6.19 15.26
CA LEU A 107 2.09 -5.68 15.28
C LEU A 107 2.58 -5.54 13.84
N THR A 108 3.18 -4.38 13.56
CA THR A 108 3.82 -4.11 12.26
C THR A 108 5.25 -3.70 12.50
N ASN A 109 6.12 -4.08 11.57
CA ASN A 109 7.52 -3.68 11.59
C ASN A 109 7.72 -2.21 11.14
N ALA A 110 6.65 -1.48 10.80
CA ALA A 110 6.72 -0.14 10.24
C ALA A 110 7.45 0.87 11.16
N SER A 111 7.25 0.77 12.48
CA SER A 111 7.97 1.61 13.45
C SER A 111 9.47 1.32 13.44
N ALA A 112 9.86 0.04 13.38
CA ALA A 112 11.25 -0.37 13.29
C ALA A 112 11.88 0.01 11.93
N GLU A 113 11.14 -0.10 10.83
CA GLU A 113 11.56 0.34 9.50
C GLU A 113 11.79 1.86 9.43
N SER A 114 10.86 2.64 9.99
CA SER A 114 11.00 4.10 10.12
C SER A 114 12.23 4.48 10.95
N PHE A 115 12.46 3.75 12.06
CA PHE A 115 13.65 3.94 12.88
C PHE A 115 14.94 3.57 12.13
N ASN A 116 14.95 2.44 11.41
CA ASN A 116 16.08 2.03 10.57
C ASN A 116 16.38 3.04 9.45
N ALA A 117 15.36 3.66 8.86
CA ALA A 117 15.53 4.72 7.88
C ALA A 117 16.18 5.98 8.49
N LYS A 118 15.75 6.39 9.69
CA LYS A 118 16.36 7.48 10.47
C LYS A 118 17.83 7.20 10.78
N ILE A 119 18.16 6.00 11.24
CA ILE A 119 19.54 5.55 11.49
C ILE A 119 20.39 5.65 10.21
N LYS A 120 19.89 5.15 9.08
CA LYS A 120 20.59 5.22 7.79
C LYS A 120 20.83 6.66 7.36
N ALA A 121 19.84 7.53 7.49
CA ALA A 121 19.97 8.95 7.18
C ALA A 121 21.04 9.63 8.06
N LEU A 122 21.04 9.36 9.36
CA LEU A 122 22.04 9.87 10.30
C LEU A 122 23.45 9.41 9.92
N ARG A 123 23.63 8.12 9.63
CA ARG A 123 24.92 7.57 9.17
C ARG A 123 25.40 8.21 7.86
N ALA A 124 24.50 8.49 6.93
CA ALA A 124 24.83 9.12 5.65
C ALA A 124 25.34 10.56 5.84
N GLN A 125 24.71 11.34 6.74
CA GLN A 125 25.13 12.70 7.06
C GLN A 125 26.57 12.74 7.62
N PHE A 126 26.92 11.80 8.48
CA PHE A 126 28.25 11.71 9.08
C PHE A 126 29.26 10.90 8.25
N ARG A 127 28.89 10.45 7.04
CA ARG A 127 29.71 9.61 6.14
C ARG A 127 30.28 8.37 6.83
N GLY A 128 29.48 7.74 7.70
CA GLY A 128 29.87 6.59 8.50
C GLY A 128 29.80 6.84 10.01
N VAL A 129 30.31 5.89 10.79
CA VAL A 129 30.36 5.97 12.25
C VAL A 129 31.80 5.79 12.67
N ARG A 130 32.46 6.87 13.09
CA ARG A 130 33.84 6.84 13.62
C ARG A 130 33.88 6.66 15.14
N ASP A 131 32.94 7.29 15.84
CA ASP A 131 32.78 7.17 17.30
C ASP A 131 31.40 6.60 17.62
N ILE A 132 31.39 5.36 18.12
CA ILE A 132 30.17 4.63 18.46
C ILE A 132 29.46 5.27 19.67
N LYS A 133 30.21 5.77 20.66
CA LYS A 133 29.61 6.38 21.86
C LYS A 133 28.89 7.67 21.49
N PHE A 134 29.52 8.52 20.68
CA PHE A 134 28.89 9.76 20.19
C PHE A 134 27.68 9.48 19.29
N PHE A 135 27.77 8.45 18.44
CA PHE A 135 26.65 8.02 17.60
C PHE A 135 25.44 7.55 18.43
N MET A 136 25.67 6.70 19.44
CA MET A 136 24.61 6.24 20.35
C MET A 136 24.01 7.40 21.14
N TYR A 137 24.84 8.33 21.64
CA TYR A 137 24.37 9.55 22.29
C TYR A 137 23.43 10.35 21.37
N ARG A 138 23.85 10.63 20.13
CA ARG A 138 23.03 11.36 19.14
C ARG A 138 21.71 10.65 18.82
N MET A 139 21.72 9.33 18.66
CA MET A 139 20.49 8.56 18.42
C MET A 139 19.51 8.69 19.59
N ALA A 140 20.02 8.58 20.82
CA ALA A 140 19.21 8.69 22.02
C ALA A 140 18.66 10.12 22.21
N THR A 141 19.40 11.17 21.87
CA THR A 141 18.91 12.56 22.01
C THR A 141 17.94 12.99 20.90
N LEU A 142 18.09 12.49 19.68
CA LEU A 142 17.28 12.95 18.52
C LEU A 142 15.98 12.18 18.32
N TYR A 143 15.90 10.94 18.82
CA TYR A 143 14.78 10.04 18.58
C TYR A 143 14.16 9.46 19.86
N SER A 144 14.42 10.08 21.02
CA SER A 144 13.71 9.84 22.28
C SER A 144 12.24 10.21 22.21
#